data_AF-A0AAN6LQX3-F1
#
_entry.id   AF-A0AAN6LQX3-F1
#
_cell.length_a   1.000
_cell.length_b   1.000
_cell.length_c   1.000
_cell.angle_alpha   90.00
_cell.angle_beta   90.00
_cell.angle_gamma   90.00
#
_symmetry.space_group_name_H-M   'P 1'
#
loop_
_entity.id
_entity.type
_entity.pdbx_description
1 polymer ?
#
loop_
_entity_poly.entity_id
_entity_poly.type
_entity_poly.pdbx_seq_one_letter_code
_entity_poly.pdbx_strand_id
1 'polypeptide(L)'
;MTNAPLTPDADADADGSPDNSPKAEPTSPVIDYSPATVPYNEAFENSLMDAVLSATPATPRTPLPSIPVINPTTLPVPLSSTLRTYPSPIPGVLLTHENGYYTGGPGPSLSTSEDFARRFIEEEGVVDKEGLERAVNRAIEERMEVARSRMRERSEAVKKNRGVERELEDLRVQRAAEVSVQEKLKGMKR
;
A
#
# COMPACT_ATOMS: atom_id res chain seq x y z
N MET A 1 -46.27 70.31 -15.07
CA MET A 1 -46.91 69.69 -13.90
C MET A 1 -46.80 68.18 -14.12
N THR A 2 -45.64 67.52 -13.98
CA THR A 2 -44.81 67.33 -12.77
C THR A 2 -45.66 67.02 -11.54
N ASN A 3 -45.57 65.78 -11.05
CA ASN A 3 -45.06 65.48 -9.71
C ASN A 3 -45.13 63.95 -9.44
N ALA A 4 -44.01 63.26 -9.68
CA ALA A 4 -43.49 62.33 -8.67
C ALA A 4 -43.11 63.18 -7.43
N PRO A 5 -43.27 62.70 -6.18
CA PRO A 5 -42.12 62.06 -5.50
C PRO A 5 -42.43 61.15 -4.29
N LEU A 6 -41.45 60.33 -3.90
CA LEU A 6 -40.84 60.29 -2.55
C LEU A 6 -39.65 59.30 -2.55
N THR A 7 -38.45 59.85 -2.76
CA THR A 7 -37.17 59.33 -2.26
C THR A 7 -36.94 59.84 -0.81
N PRO A 8 -36.04 59.25 -0.01
CA PRO A 8 -34.62 59.69 0.00
C PRO A 8 -33.61 58.52 0.17
N ASP A 9 -32.55 58.46 -0.63
CA ASP A 9 -31.17 58.94 -0.38
C ASP A 9 -30.27 57.80 0.17
N ALA A 10 -29.24 57.37 -0.57
CA ALA A 10 -27.85 57.87 -0.50
C ALA A 10 -27.08 57.09 0.60
N ASP A 11 -25.87 56.56 0.49
CA ASP A 11 -24.68 56.68 -0.36
C ASP A 11 -23.89 55.36 -0.17
N ALA A 12 -23.27 54.80 -1.21
CA ALA A 12 -21.84 54.90 -1.54
C ALA A 12 -20.87 54.13 -0.61
N ASP A 13 -19.87 53.55 -1.27
CA ASP A 13 -18.65 52.91 -0.77
C ASP A 13 -18.81 51.49 -0.20
N ALA A 14 -17.94 50.50 -0.39
CA ALA A 14 -16.80 50.24 -1.25
C ALA A 14 -16.36 48.80 -0.88
N ASP A 15 -15.61 48.15 -1.77
CA ASP A 15 -14.66 47.06 -1.48
C ASP A 15 -15.09 45.59 -1.66
N GLY A 16 -14.26 44.85 -2.42
CA GLY A 16 -13.99 43.42 -2.18
C GLY A 16 -14.81 42.31 -2.89
N SER A 17 -14.36 41.90 -4.08
CA SER A 17 -14.32 40.51 -4.61
C SER A 17 -15.60 39.71 -4.92
N PRO A 18 -15.76 39.15 -6.15
CA PRO A 18 -16.75 38.14 -6.46
C PRO A 18 -16.16 36.75 -6.27
N ASP A 19 -15.98 36.29 -5.03
CA ASP A 19 -15.57 34.89 -4.79
C ASP A 19 -16.16 34.37 -3.47
N ASN A 20 -17.47 34.20 -3.45
CA ASN A 20 -18.13 33.45 -2.38
C ASN A 20 -19.18 32.52 -2.95
N SER A 21 -18.72 31.61 -3.83
CA SER A 21 -19.41 30.34 -4.02
C SER A 21 -18.94 29.42 -2.89
N PRO A 22 -19.83 28.87 -2.03
CA PRO A 22 -19.39 27.89 -1.05
C PRO A 22 -18.85 26.67 -1.83
N LYS A 23 -17.53 26.47 -1.78
CA LYS A 23 -16.89 25.23 -2.24
C LYS A 23 -17.61 24.09 -1.54
N ALA A 24 -18.39 23.31 -2.29
CA ALA A 24 -18.99 22.09 -1.80
C ALA A 24 -17.87 21.24 -1.20
N GLU A 25 -17.90 21.05 0.12
CA GLU A 25 -17.01 20.12 0.80
C GLU A 25 -17.20 18.74 0.16
N PRO A 26 -16.14 18.04 -0.26
CA PRO A 26 -16.29 16.70 -0.80
C PRO A 26 -16.82 15.79 0.31
N THR A 27 -18.09 15.39 0.20
CA THR A 27 -18.82 14.54 1.16
C THR A 27 -18.43 13.06 1.10
N SER A 28 -17.34 12.73 0.42
CA SER A 28 -16.79 11.37 0.36
C SER A 28 -15.53 11.28 1.22
N PRO A 29 -15.41 10.28 2.12
CA PRO A 29 -14.17 10.06 2.86
C PRO A 29 -13.02 9.88 1.85
N VAL A 30 -11.93 10.64 2.05
CA VAL A 30 -10.71 10.47 1.28
C VAL A 30 -10.20 9.06 1.58
N ILE A 31 -10.28 8.20 0.58
CA ILE A 31 -9.84 6.82 0.70
C ILE A 31 -8.32 6.78 0.66
N ASP A 32 -7.70 6.30 1.73
CA ASP A 32 -6.24 6.10 1.80
C ASP A 32 -5.86 4.68 1.37
N TYR A 33 -5.13 4.58 0.25
CA TYR A 33 -4.58 3.34 -0.29
C TYR A 33 -3.14 3.07 0.16
N SER A 34 -2.57 3.93 1.02
CA SER A 34 -1.20 3.82 1.52
C SER A 34 -0.95 2.44 2.12
N PRO A 35 0.21 1.81 1.85
CA PRO A 35 0.56 0.52 2.45
C PRO A 35 0.50 0.51 3.98
N ALA A 36 0.62 1.67 4.63
CA ALA A 36 0.53 1.81 6.09
C ALA A 36 -0.88 1.57 6.66
N THR A 37 -1.94 1.74 5.86
CA THR A 37 -3.34 1.53 6.28
C THR A 37 -3.86 0.15 5.88
N VAL A 38 -3.10 -0.60 5.06
CA VAL A 38 -3.49 -1.93 4.59
C VAL A 38 -3.28 -2.96 5.71
N PRO A 39 -4.30 -3.76 6.06
CA PRO A 39 -4.16 -4.82 7.05
C PRO A 39 -3.09 -5.83 6.65
N TYR A 40 -2.38 -6.34 7.66
CA TYR A 40 -1.41 -7.41 7.45
C TYR A 40 -2.09 -8.66 6.88
N ASN A 41 -1.52 -9.21 5.80
CA ASN A 41 -1.96 -10.47 5.19
C ASN A 41 -0.74 -11.36 4.96
N GLU A 42 -0.64 -12.45 5.72
CA GLU A 42 0.52 -13.33 5.67
C GLU A 42 0.75 -13.96 4.29
N ALA A 43 -0.32 -14.38 3.59
CA ALA A 43 -0.19 -14.99 2.28
C ALA A 43 0.35 -14.01 1.24
N PHE A 44 -0.09 -12.75 1.29
CA PHE A 44 0.44 -11.68 0.44
C PHE A 44 1.91 -11.40 0.75
N GLU A 45 2.26 -11.23 2.02
CA GLU A 45 3.64 -10.96 2.45
C GLU A 45 4.60 -12.09 2.09
N ASN A 46 4.16 -13.35 2.22
CA ASN A 46 4.95 -14.50 1.80
C ASN A 46 5.12 -14.55 0.28
N SER A 47 4.07 -14.22 -0.48
CA SER A 47 4.17 -14.11 -1.96
C SER A 47 5.12 -12.99 -2.38
N LEU A 48 5.10 -11.86 -1.68
CA LEU A 48 5.99 -10.72 -1.93
C LEU A 48 7.44 -11.07 -1.58
N MET A 49 7.66 -11.73 -0.45
CA MET A 49 8.97 -12.27 -0.05
C MET A 49 9.53 -13.19 -1.15
N ASP A 50 8.73 -14.14 -1.64
CA ASP A 50 9.17 -15.06 -2.68
C ASP A 50 9.49 -14.33 -4.00
N ALA A 51 8.69 -13.33 -4.39
CA ALA A 51 8.95 -12.51 -5.57
C ALA A 51 10.28 -11.73 -5.45
N VAL A 52 10.51 -11.07 -4.31
CA VAL A 52 11.71 -10.25 -4.07
C VAL A 52 12.97 -11.11 -3.99
N LEU A 53 12.91 -12.30 -3.37
CA LEU A 53 14.07 -13.16 -3.19
C LEU A 53 14.41 -14.00 -4.43
N SER A 54 13.40 -14.43 -5.20
CA SER A 54 13.62 -15.15 -6.45
C SER A 54 14.09 -14.26 -7.60
N ALA A 55 13.80 -12.95 -7.51
CA ALA A 55 14.11 -11.94 -8.52
C ALA A 55 13.65 -12.32 -9.95
N THR A 56 12.60 -13.15 -10.06
CA THR A 56 12.09 -13.57 -11.37
C THR A 56 11.26 -12.43 -11.95
N PRO A 57 11.60 -11.90 -13.15
CA PRO A 57 10.84 -10.82 -13.74
C PRO A 57 9.40 -11.24 -14.01
N ALA A 58 8.45 -10.37 -13.69
CA ALA A 58 7.05 -10.63 -14.01
C ALA A 58 6.85 -10.57 -15.52
N THR A 59 6.09 -11.52 -16.07
CA THR A 59 5.68 -11.45 -17.47
C THR A 59 4.77 -10.23 -17.66
N PRO A 60 5.10 -9.29 -18.57
CA PRO A 60 4.24 -8.16 -18.87
C PRO A 60 2.85 -8.64 -19.28
N ARG A 61 1.81 -7.95 -18.82
CA ARG A 61 0.42 -8.27 -19.16
C ARG A 61 -0.18 -7.11 -19.95
N THR A 62 -1.10 -7.41 -20.85
CA THR A 62 -1.86 -6.39 -21.56
C THR A 62 -2.61 -5.52 -20.54
N PRO A 63 -2.43 -4.19 -20.55
CA PRO A 63 -3.19 -3.30 -19.69
C PRO A 63 -4.69 -3.47 -19.88
N LEU A 64 -5.44 -3.35 -18.80
CA LEU A 64 -6.91 -3.36 -18.85
C LEU A 64 -7.41 -2.15 -19.65
N PRO A 65 -8.55 -2.27 -20.35
CA PRO A 65 -9.12 -1.17 -21.13
C PRO A 65 -9.56 0.03 -20.26
N SER A 66 -9.76 -0.20 -18.96
CA SER A 66 -10.10 0.82 -17.97
C SER A 66 -9.31 0.62 -16.69
N ILE A 67 -9.08 1.73 -15.97
CA ILE A 67 -8.42 1.71 -14.67
C ILE A 67 -9.25 0.87 -13.68
N PRO A 68 -8.65 -0.12 -12.99
CA PRO A 68 -9.39 -0.99 -12.09
C PRO A 68 -9.83 -0.24 -10.83
N VAL A 69 -11.13 -0.24 -10.55
CA VAL A 69 -11.68 0.29 -9.29
C VAL A 69 -11.48 -0.78 -8.20
N ILE A 70 -10.60 -0.49 -7.24
CA ILE A 70 -10.26 -1.42 -6.15
C ILE A 70 -10.93 -0.95 -4.87
N ASN A 71 -11.63 -1.86 -4.18
CA ASN A 71 -12.19 -1.54 -2.87
C ASN A 71 -11.07 -1.60 -1.80
N PRO A 72 -10.86 -0.54 -1.00
CA PRO A 72 -9.83 -0.49 0.05
C PRO A 72 -9.93 -1.61 1.07
N THR A 73 -11.16 -2.05 1.37
CA THR A 73 -11.42 -3.13 2.33
C THR A 73 -10.94 -4.49 1.84
N THR A 74 -10.61 -4.62 0.55
CA THR A 74 -10.12 -5.85 -0.08
C THR A 74 -8.61 -5.86 -0.28
N LEU A 75 -7.90 -4.84 0.23
CA LEU A 75 -6.44 -4.79 0.20
C LEU A 75 -5.82 -5.74 1.24
N PRO A 76 -4.62 -6.30 0.97
CA PRO A 76 -3.85 -6.16 -0.26
C PRO A 76 -4.38 -7.05 -1.40
N VAL A 77 -4.30 -6.55 -2.64
CA VAL A 77 -4.64 -7.35 -3.83
C VAL A 77 -3.58 -8.45 -4.01
N PRO A 78 -3.94 -9.73 -4.24
CA PRO A 78 -2.95 -10.78 -4.47
C PRO A 78 -2.00 -10.48 -5.64
N LEU A 79 -0.73 -10.89 -5.56
CA LEU A 79 0.25 -10.69 -6.65
C LEU A 79 -0.11 -11.45 -7.94
N SER A 80 -0.82 -12.57 -7.81
CA SER A 80 -1.32 -13.36 -8.93
C SER A 80 -2.53 -12.72 -9.65
N SER A 81 -3.18 -11.72 -9.04
CA SER A 81 -4.41 -11.10 -9.54
C SER A 81 -4.25 -10.58 -10.96
N THR A 82 -5.28 -10.79 -11.79
CA THR A 82 -5.35 -10.30 -13.18
C THR A 82 -5.43 -8.78 -13.26
N LEU A 83 -5.80 -8.11 -12.16
CA LEU A 83 -5.84 -6.65 -12.06
C LEU A 83 -4.45 -6.00 -12.09
N ARG A 84 -3.40 -6.78 -11.87
CA ARG A 84 -2.02 -6.30 -11.88
C ARG A 84 -1.44 -6.42 -13.28
N THR A 85 -1.29 -5.30 -13.97
CA THR A 85 -0.82 -5.24 -15.36
C THR A 85 0.38 -4.31 -15.56
N TYR A 86 0.59 -3.37 -14.65
CA TYR A 86 1.63 -2.34 -14.79
C TYR A 86 2.96 -2.83 -14.22
N PRO A 87 4.10 -2.49 -14.85
CA PRO A 87 5.40 -2.86 -14.33
C PRO A 87 5.68 -2.16 -12.99
N SER A 88 6.49 -2.79 -12.14
CA SER A 88 7.03 -2.17 -10.93
C SER A 88 8.56 -2.28 -10.91
N PRO A 89 9.25 -1.42 -10.15
CA PRO A 89 10.70 -1.57 -9.91
C PRO A 89 11.06 -2.86 -9.14
N ILE A 90 10.08 -3.50 -8.47
CA ILE A 90 10.28 -4.74 -7.74
C ILE A 90 10.15 -5.91 -8.72
N PRO A 91 11.19 -6.73 -8.92
CA PRO A 91 11.12 -7.88 -9.80
C PRO A 91 10.00 -8.84 -9.37
N GLY A 92 9.26 -9.36 -10.36
CA GLY A 92 8.18 -10.31 -10.11
C GLY A 92 6.87 -9.68 -9.61
N VAL A 93 6.83 -8.37 -9.39
CA VAL A 93 5.64 -7.66 -8.92
C VAL A 93 5.10 -6.74 -10.01
N LEU A 94 3.82 -6.94 -10.35
CA LEU A 94 3.05 -6.02 -11.17
C LEU A 94 2.14 -5.16 -10.28
N LEU A 95 1.94 -3.91 -10.68
CA LEU A 95 1.04 -2.96 -10.04
C LEU A 95 -0.33 -2.98 -10.71
N THR A 96 -1.35 -2.55 -9.96
CA THR A 96 -2.71 -2.39 -10.51
C THR A 96 -2.88 -1.05 -11.23
N HIS A 97 -2.01 -0.09 -10.94
CA HIS A 97 -1.98 1.25 -11.55
C HIS A 97 -0.53 1.59 -11.91
N GLU A 98 -0.33 2.46 -12.89
CA GLU A 98 1.00 2.85 -13.38
C GLU A 98 1.91 3.38 -12.28
N ASN A 99 1.40 4.28 -11.43
CA ASN A 99 2.10 4.82 -10.27
C ASN A 99 1.55 4.26 -8.94
N GLY A 100 0.95 3.07 -8.97
CA GLY A 100 0.23 2.49 -7.84
C GLY A 100 1.10 1.95 -6.70
N TYR A 101 0.46 1.65 -5.57
CA TYR A 101 1.12 0.93 -4.48
C TYR A 101 1.27 -0.57 -4.80
N TYR A 102 2.30 -1.19 -4.25
CA TYR A 102 2.54 -2.63 -4.39
C TYR A 102 1.43 -3.48 -3.74
N THR A 103 0.75 -2.96 -2.72
CA THR A 103 -0.44 -3.55 -2.09
C THR A 103 -1.69 -3.48 -2.98
N GLY A 104 -1.68 -2.65 -4.03
CA GLY A 104 -2.80 -2.38 -4.92
C GLY A 104 -3.44 -1.02 -4.65
N GLY A 105 -4.17 -0.50 -5.64
CA GLY A 105 -4.78 0.82 -5.58
C GLY A 105 -3.93 1.91 -6.25
N PRO A 106 -4.48 3.13 -6.38
CA PRO A 106 -3.76 4.29 -6.90
C PRO A 106 -2.61 4.67 -5.96
N GLY A 107 -1.60 5.34 -6.51
CA GLY A 107 -0.45 5.82 -5.76
C GLY A 107 -0.71 7.09 -4.96
N PRO A 108 0.35 7.74 -4.44
CA PRO A 108 0.23 9.04 -3.81
C PRO A 108 -0.36 10.07 -4.78
N SER A 109 -0.99 11.11 -4.24
CA SER A 109 -1.48 12.22 -5.06
C SER A 109 -0.33 12.93 -5.78
N LEU A 110 -0.66 13.64 -6.87
CA LEU A 110 0.32 14.38 -7.64
C LEU A 110 1.11 15.37 -6.77
N SER A 111 0.42 16.11 -5.89
CA SER A 111 1.06 17.06 -4.96
C SER A 111 2.08 16.37 -4.03
N THR A 112 1.74 15.21 -3.48
CA THR A 112 2.66 14.43 -2.63
C THR A 112 3.86 13.92 -3.43
N SER A 113 3.66 13.52 -4.69
CA SER A 113 4.75 13.09 -5.56
C SER A 113 5.68 14.26 -5.95
N GLU A 114 5.14 15.46 -6.18
CA GLU A 114 5.91 16.67 -6.48
C GLU A 114 6.72 17.14 -5.27
N ASP A 115 6.13 17.10 -4.08
CA ASP A 115 6.81 17.43 -2.82
C ASP A 115 7.97 16.46 -2.57
N PHE A 116 7.75 15.17 -2.79
CA PHE A 116 8.81 14.16 -2.71
C PHE A 116 9.90 14.41 -3.74
N ALA A 117 9.55 14.65 -5.01
CA ALA A 117 10.51 14.90 -6.08
C ALA A 117 11.39 16.11 -5.78
N ARG A 118 10.81 17.20 -5.26
CA ARG A 118 11.55 18.41 -4.87
C ARG A 118 12.59 18.13 -3.78
N ARG A 119 12.17 17.43 -2.71
CA ARG A 119 13.07 17.05 -1.61
C ARG A 119 14.17 16.11 -2.09
N PHE A 120 13.82 15.13 -2.91
CA PHE A 120 14.79 14.18 -3.46
C PHE A 120 15.87 14.89 -4.31
N ILE A 121 15.48 15.84 -5.16
CA ILE A 121 16.41 16.63 -5.97
C ILE A 121 17.35 17.47 -5.09
N GLU A 122 16.81 18.08 -4.04
CA GLU A 122 17.58 18.90 -3.09
C GLU A 122 18.57 18.06 -2.27
N GLU A 123 18.13 16.91 -1.74
CA GLU A 123 18.95 15.99 -0.95
C GLU A 123 20.08 15.35 -1.77
N GLU A 124 19.79 14.94 -3.01
CA GLU A 124 20.76 14.30 -3.90
C GLU A 124 21.62 15.30 -4.69
N GLY A 125 21.34 16.61 -4.59
CA GLY A 125 22.06 17.66 -5.28
C GLY A 125 22.00 17.55 -6.81
N VAL A 126 20.86 17.12 -7.35
CA VAL A 126 20.69 16.83 -8.78
C VAL A 126 20.52 18.13 -9.57
N VAL A 127 21.36 18.32 -10.59
CA VAL A 127 21.33 19.53 -11.45
C VAL A 127 20.87 19.21 -12.87
N ASP A 128 21.15 18.01 -13.35
CA ASP A 128 20.96 17.57 -14.73
C ASP A 128 20.13 16.28 -14.82
N LYS A 129 19.56 16.03 -16.01
CA LYS A 129 18.70 14.86 -16.25
C LYS A 129 19.45 13.53 -16.08
N GLU A 130 20.69 13.44 -16.56
CA GLU A 130 21.51 12.24 -16.41
C GLU A 130 21.93 12.01 -14.95
N GLY A 131 22.14 13.08 -14.18
CA GLY A 131 22.30 13.01 -12.73
C GLY A 131 21.06 12.45 -12.03
N LEU A 132 19.87 12.88 -12.43
CA LEU A 132 18.60 12.39 -11.87
C LEU A 132 18.43 10.89 -12.09
N GLU A 133 18.60 10.42 -13.32
CA GLU A 133 18.43 9.00 -13.65
C GLU A 133 19.40 8.12 -12.86
N ARG A 134 20.66 8.56 -12.70
CA ARG A 134 21.65 7.85 -11.87
C ARG A 134 21.30 7.86 -10.38
N ALA A 135 20.86 9.00 -9.85
CA ALA A 135 20.46 9.12 -8.45
C ALA A 135 19.24 8.24 -8.13
N VAL A 136 18.23 8.24 -9.01
CA VAL A 136 17.04 7.38 -8.89
C VAL A 136 17.43 5.90 -8.93
N ASN A 137 18.24 5.48 -9.89
CA ASN A 137 18.66 4.08 -10.00
C ASN A 137 19.45 3.61 -8.76
N ARG A 138 20.37 4.45 -8.26
CA ARG A 138 21.11 4.18 -7.01
C ARG A 138 20.15 4.05 -5.82
N ALA A 139 19.23 5.01 -5.66
CA ALA A 139 18.27 4.98 -4.56
C ALA A 139 17.36 3.74 -4.63
N ILE A 140 16.91 3.34 -5.83
CA ILE A 140 16.15 2.10 -6.02
C ILE A 140 16.98 0.89 -5.60
N GLU A 141 18.23 0.79 -6.04
CA GLU A 141 19.11 -0.34 -5.72
C GLU A 141 19.35 -0.47 -4.21
N GLU A 142 19.66 0.64 -3.53
CA GLU A 142 19.84 0.68 -2.08
C GLU A 142 18.57 0.24 -1.33
N ARG A 143 17.40 0.76 -1.74
CA ARG A 143 16.12 0.38 -1.14
C ARG A 143 15.77 -1.08 -1.41
N MET A 144 16.11 -1.59 -2.59
CA MET A 144 15.92 -3.00 -2.96
C MET A 144 16.86 -3.93 -2.19
N GLU A 145 18.06 -3.49 -1.82
CA GLU A 145 18.94 -4.26 -0.95
C GLU A 145 18.36 -4.36 0.48
N VAL A 146 17.87 -3.24 1.03
CA VAL A 146 17.17 -3.24 2.32
C VAL A 146 15.94 -4.16 2.29
N ALA A 147 15.14 -4.08 1.22
CA ALA A 147 13.98 -4.95 1.04
C ALA A 147 14.40 -6.44 1.00
N ARG A 148 15.44 -6.78 0.23
CA ARG A 148 15.97 -8.15 0.16
C ARG A 148 16.46 -8.65 1.51
N SER A 149 17.17 -7.83 2.29
CA SER A 149 17.61 -8.19 3.64
C SER A 149 16.43 -8.55 4.54
N ARG A 150 15.42 -7.66 4.60
CA ARG A 150 14.21 -7.88 5.39
C ARG A 150 13.44 -9.13 4.96
N MET A 151 13.38 -9.40 3.67
CA MET A 151 12.71 -10.60 3.14
C MET A 151 13.48 -11.90 3.48
N ARG A 152 14.81 -11.86 3.58
CA ARG A 152 15.61 -13.01 4.08
C ARG A 152 15.34 -13.27 5.55
N GLU A 153 15.38 -12.23 6.38
CA GLU A 153 15.07 -12.33 7.82
C GLU A 153 13.66 -12.90 8.02
N ARG A 154 12.69 -12.42 7.23
CA ARG A 154 11.33 -12.98 7.22
C ARG A 154 11.32 -14.46 6.83
N SER A 155 12.04 -14.85 5.77
CA SER A 155 12.11 -16.25 5.33
C SER A 155 12.63 -17.18 6.43
N GLU A 156 13.65 -16.73 7.17
CA GLU A 156 14.19 -17.46 8.33
C GLU A 156 13.18 -17.55 9.46
N ALA A 157 12.48 -16.45 9.77
CA ALA A 157 11.42 -16.43 10.78
C ALA A 157 10.28 -17.39 10.43
N VAL A 158 9.83 -17.40 9.17
CA VAL A 158 8.78 -18.32 8.67
C VAL A 158 9.22 -19.78 8.79
N LYS A 159 10.48 -20.09 8.44
CA LYS A 159 11.03 -21.45 8.61
C LYS A 159 11.08 -21.87 10.07
N LYS A 160 11.51 -20.97 10.95
CA LYS A 160 11.55 -21.22 12.40
C LYS A 160 10.16 -21.46 12.96
N ASN A 161 9.18 -20.62 12.60
CA ASN A 161 7.79 -20.76 13.04
C ASN A 161 7.21 -22.11 12.61
N ARG A 162 7.45 -22.55 11.36
CA ARG A 162 7.07 -23.90 10.91
C ARG A 162 7.72 -25.02 11.71
N GLY A 163 8.97 -24.85 12.16
CA GLY A 163 9.63 -25.80 13.03
C GLY A 163 8.92 -25.92 14.39
N VAL A 164 8.66 -24.76 15.01
CA VAL A 164 7.95 -24.68 16.29
C VAL A 164 6.53 -25.25 16.19
N GLU A 165 5.80 -24.97 15.11
CA GLU A 165 4.46 -25.52 14.89
C GLU A 165 4.45 -27.05 14.84
N ARG A 166 5.46 -27.66 14.21
CA ARG A 166 5.61 -29.13 14.18
C ARG A 166 5.93 -29.69 15.56
N GLU A 167 6.85 -29.07 16.28
CA GLU A 167 7.18 -29.46 17.66
C GLU A 167 5.96 -29.36 18.59
N LEU A 168 5.17 -28.30 18.46
CA LEU A 168 3.93 -28.13 19.21
C LEU A 168 2.91 -29.22 18.87
N GLU A 169 2.81 -29.63 17.62
CA GLU A 169 1.91 -30.70 17.21
C GLU A 169 2.36 -32.05 17.77
N ASP A 170 3.64 -32.38 17.71
CA ASP A 170 4.20 -33.60 18.30
C ASP A 170 3.96 -33.66 19.81
N LEU A 171 4.17 -32.54 20.52
CA LEU A 171 3.89 -32.44 21.95
C LEU A 171 2.39 -32.57 22.27
N ARG A 172 1.50 -32.07 21.42
CA ARG A 172 0.05 -32.26 21.57
C ARG A 172 -0.34 -33.72 21.43
N VAL A 173 0.23 -34.43 20.46
CA VAL A 173 0.02 -35.86 20.26
C VAL A 173 0.51 -36.67 21.45
N GLN A 174 1.71 -36.37 21.97
CA GLN A 174 2.24 -37.00 23.18
C GLN A 174 1.32 -36.78 24.38
N ARG A 175 0.90 -35.53 24.63
CA ARG A 175 -0.03 -35.21 25.72
C ARG A 175 -1.37 -35.92 25.58
N ALA A 176 -1.93 -35.99 24.37
CA ALA A 176 -3.18 -36.70 24.13
C ALA A 176 -3.06 -38.20 24.46
N ALA A 177 -1.92 -38.82 24.12
CA ALA A 177 -1.64 -40.21 24.49
C ALA A 177 -1.53 -40.39 26.01
N GLU A 178 -0.81 -39.51 26.71
CA GLU A 178 -0.68 -39.54 28.18
C GLU A 178 -2.04 -39.42 28.87
N VAL A 179 -2.87 -38.48 28.45
CA VAL A 179 -4.23 -38.29 29.01
C VAL A 179 -5.08 -39.54 28.78
N SER A 180 -5.04 -40.13 27.58
CA SER A 180 -5.79 -41.36 27.28
C SER A 180 -5.36 -42.53 28.18
N VAL A 181 -4.06 -42.68 28.44
CA VAL A 181 -3.54 -43.72 29.35
C VAL A 181 -4.01 -43.47 30.78
N GLN A 182 -3.96 -42.22 31.26
CA GLN A 182 -4.43 -41.86 32.59
C GLN A 182 -5.94 -42.12 32.78
N GLU A 183 -6.76 -41.81 31.78
CA GLU A 183 -8.20 -42.08 31.81
C GLU A 183 -8.50 -43.58 31.89
N LYS A 184 -7.81 -44.40 31.08
CA LYS A 184 -7.95 -45.87 31.13
C LYS A 184 -7.56 -46.43 32.51
N LEU A 185 -6.44 -45.97 33.08
CA LEU A 185 -6.00 -46.38 34.42
C LEU A 185 -7.00 -45.98 35.51
N LYS A 186 -7.62 -44.80 35.40
CA LYS A 186 -8.65 -44.34 36.33
C LYS A 186 -9.94 -45.15 36.20
N GLY A 187 -10.32 -45.55 34.98
CA GLY A 187 -11.47 -46.41 34.71
C GLY A 187 -11.33 -47.84 35.24
N MET A 188 -10.13 -48.40 35.24
CA MET A 188 -9.85 -49.77 35.73
C MET A 188 -9.81 -49.89 37.27
N LYS A 189 -9.70 -48.78 38.00
CA LYS A 189 -9.68 -48.76 39.48
C LYS A 189 -11.08 -48.68 40.12
N ARG A 190 -12.15 -48.83 39.33
CA ARG A 190 -13.54 -48.88 39.80
C ARG A 190 -14.12 -50.28 39.68
#